data_AF-A0A7R9ZIS2-F1
#
_entry.id   AF-A0A7R9ZIS2-F1
#
_cell.length_a   1.000
_cell.length_b   1.000
_cell.length_c   1.000
_cell.angle_alpha   90.00
_cell.angle_beta   90.00
_cell.angle_gamma   90.00
#
_symmetry.space_group_name_H-M   'P 1'
#
loop_
_entity.id
_entity.type
_entity.pdbx_description
1 polymer ?
#
loop_
_entity_poly.entity_id
_entity_poly.type
_entity_poly.pdbx_seq_one_letter_code
_entity_poly.pdbx_strand_id
1 'polypeptide(L)'
;VKLNVAPVRRGYWGRISGMPHTVPCKVTGKCGSVSVRLIPAPRGTGLVASPAGKKLMHMAGIDDCYSSSRGHTRTMGNTIKALFYALRATYGYLSPELWSENALLTHPYQEHTDFLAKKQLQT
;
A
#
# COMPACT_ATOMS: atom_id res chain seq x y z
N VAL A 1 14.28 1.72 -7.26
CA VAL A 1 12.81 1.61 -7.09
C VAL A 1 12.34 0.16 -7.03
N LYS A 2 12.74 -0.70 -7.98
CA LYS A 2 12.31 -2.12 -8.03
C LYS A 2 12.60 -2.94 -6.77
N LEU A 3 13.67 -2.63 -6.03
CA LEU A 3 13.99 -3.30 -4.77
C LEU A 3 13.03 -2.95 -3.61
N ASN A 4 12.36 -1.78 -3.68
CA ASN A 4 11.49 -1.26 -2.62
C ASN A 4 10.03 -1.25 -3.09
N VAL A 5 9.54 -2.38 -3.57
CA VAL A 5 8.13 -2.59 -3.90
C VAL A 5 7.39 -2.99 -2.64
N ALA A 6 6.24 -2.36 -2.38
CA ALA A 6 5.39 -2.68 -1.25
C ALA A 6 3.99 -3.07 -1.75
N PRO A 7 3.37 -4.12 -1.18
CA PRO A 7 2.00 -4.45 -1.49
C PRO A 7 1.07 -3.38 -0.91
N VAL A 8 0.01 -3.04 -1.64
CA VAL A 8 -1.02 -2.09 -1.22
C VAL A 8 -2.35 -2.80 -1.17
N ARG A 9 -2.99 -2.77 0.00
CA ARG A 9 -4.32 -3.36 0.17
C ARG A 9 -5.37 -2.37 -0.29
N ARG A 10 -6.25 -2.81 -1.19
CA ARG A 10 -7.41 -2.05 -1.66
C ARG A 10 -8.68 -2.59 -1.01
N GLY A 11 -9.69 -1.74 -0.91
CA GLY A 11 -10.98 -2.05 -0.30
C GLY A 11 -12.13 -1.32 -0.97
N TYR A 12 -13.23 -1.28 -0.23
CA TYR A 12 -14.49 -0.66 -0.62
C TYR A 12 -14.82 0.46 0.36
N TRP A 13 -15.52 1.49 -0.12
CA TRP A 13 -15.96 2.58 0.75
C TRP A 13 -17.11 2.19 1.70
N GLY A 14 -18.06 1.38 1.20
CA GLY A 14 -19.24 0.93 1.94
C GLY A 14 -19.60 -0.50 1.57
N ARG A 15 -20.51 -0.69 0.60
CA ARG A 15 -20.89 -2.03 0.13
C ARG A 15 -19.74 -2.69 -0.64
N ILE A 16 -19.53 -3.98 -0.38
CA ILE A 16 -18.62 -4.85 -1.12
C ILE A 16 -19.28 -5.21 -2.45
N SER A 17 -18.99 -4.43 -3.50
CA SER A 17 -19.55 -4.65 -4.83
C SER A 17 -18.53 -4.34 -5.92
N GLY A 18 -18.39 -5.24 -6.90
CA GLY A 18 -17.41 -5.13 -7.97
C GLY A 18 -15.97 -5.30 -7.46
N MET A 19 -15.00 -4.70 -8.15
CA MET A 19 -13.59 -4.75 -7.73
C MET A 19 -13.29 -3.73 -6.61
N PRO A 20 -12.31 -3.96 -5.73
CA PRO A 20 -11.83 -2.93 -4.80
C PRO A 20 -11.30 -1.69 -5.54
N HIS A 21 -11.63 -0.49 -5.08
CA HIS A 21 -11.33 0.79 -5.76
C HIS A 21 -10.67 1.85 -4.87
N THR A 22 -10.81 1.74 -3.55
CA THR A 22 -10.34 2.74 -2.59
C THR A 22 -9.45 2.12 -1.51
N VAL A 23 -8.93 2.93 -0.58
CA VAL A 23 -8.21 2.42 0.60
C VAL A 23 -9.19 1.77 1.59
N PRO A 24 -8.82 0.68 2.29
CA PRO A 24 -9.73 -0.05 3.16
C PRO A 24 -10.10 0.71 4.45
N CYS A 25 -9.22 1.59 4.92
CA CYS A 25 -9.41 2.37 6.13
C CYS A 25 -8.68 3.71 6.03
N LYS A 26 -8.92 4.60 7.00
CA LYS A 26 -8.20 5.88 7.08
C LYS A 26 -6.77 5.61 7.53
N VAL A 27 -5.81 5.73 6.63
CA VAL A 27 -4.37 5.51 6.91
C VAL A 27 -3.61 6.82 6.87
N THR A 28 -2.57 6.93 7.70
CA THR A 28 -1.71 8.12 7.73
C THR A 28 -0.26 7.70 7.62
N GLY A 29 0.51 8.40 6.79
CA GLY A 29 1.95 8.25 6.67
C GLY A 29 2.63 9.59 6.91
N LYS A 30 3.83 9.54 7.50
CA LYS A 30 4.61 10.73 7.84
C LYS A 30 6.04 10.57 7.34
N CYS A 31 6.59 11.64 6.79
CA CYS A 31 8.00 11.74 6.46
C CYS A 31 8.48 13.17 6.72
N GLY A 32 9.44 13.32 7.64
CA GLY A 32 9.87 14.63 8.12
C GLY A 32 8.71 15.42 8.76
N SER A 33 8.55 16.68 8.36
CA SER A 33 7.45 17.55 8.80
C SER A 33 6.13 17.31 8.07
N VAL A 34 6.11 16.47 7.04
CA VAL A 34 4.92 16.24 6.21
C VAL A 34 4.17 14.99 6.67
N SER A 35 2.87 15.14 6.90
CA SER A 35 1.94 14.04 7.20
C SER A 35 0.86 14.01 6.12
N VAL A 36 0.62 12.83 5.54
CA VAL A 36 -0.42 12.60 4.53
C VAL A 36 -1.39 11.55 5.06
N ARG A 37 -2.68 11.89 5.07
CA ARG A 37 -3.77 11.02 5.44
C ARG A 37 -4.57 10.65 4.20
N LEU A 38 -4.81 9.36 4.02
CA LEU A 38 -5.70 8.80 3.00
C LEU A 38 -7.02 8.43 3.65
N ILE A 39 -8.10 8.76 2.97
CA ILE A 39 -9.46 8.56 3.43
C ILE A 39 -10.22 7.83 2.32
N PRO A 40 -10.91 6.71 2.64
CA PRO A 40 -11.73 5.99 1.67
C PRO A 40 -12.76 6.93 1.03
N ALA A 41 -13.00 6.76 -0.27
CA ALA A 41 -13.93 7.59 -1.04
C ALA A 41 -14.92 6.73 -1.84
N PRO A 42 -16.17 7.20 -2.05
CA PRO A 42 -17.16 6.49 -2.87
C PRO A 42 -16.68 6.34 -4.32
N ARG A 43 -17.21 5.32 -5.02
CA ARG A 43 -16.88 5.07 -6.43
C ARG A 43 -17.19 6.28 -7.30
N GLY A 44 -16.26 6.62 -8.19
CA GLY A 44 -16.41 7.74 -9.14
C GLY A 44 -16.00 9.09 -8.58
N THR A 45 -15.46 9.15 -7.36
CA THR A 45 -14.85 10.37 -6.80
C THR A 45 -13.57 10.75 -7.55
N GLY A 46 -12.81 9.75 -7.99
CA GLY A 46 -11.46 9.91 -8.50
C GLY A 46 -10.44 10.23 -7.40
N LEU A 47 -9.21 10.52 -7.84
CA LEU A 47 -8.10 10.83 -6.96
C LEU A 47 -8.06 12.32 -6.59
N VAL A 48 -8.43 12.64 -5.35
CA VAL A 48 -8.36 13.99 -4.77
C VAL A 48 -7.05 14.14 -4.01
N ALA A 49 -5.99 14.42 -4.76
CA ALA A 49 -4.63 14.64 -4.26
C ALA A 49 -3.85 15.65 -5.12
N SER A 50 -2.65 16.02 -4.66
CA SER A 50 -1.71 16.82 -5.45
C SER A 50 -1.31 16.07 -6.75
N PRO A 51 -0.94 16.76 -7.83
CA PRO A 51 -0.61 16.11 -9.12
C PRO A 51 0.46 15.01 -9.00
N ALA A 52 1.46 15.22 -8.14
CA ALA A 52 2.48 14.22 -7.86
C ALA A 52 1.93 13.02 -7.07
N GLY A 53 1.04 13.27 -6.09
CA GLY A 53 0.38 12.21 -5.32
C GLY A 53 -0.57 11.37 -6.17
N LYS A 54 -1.30 11.98 -7.11
CA LYS A 54 -2.19 11.28 -8.05
C LYS A 54 -1.44 10.22 -8.87
N LYS A 55 -0.26 10.56 -9.39
CA LYS A 55 0.58 9.61 -10.13
C LYS A 55 0.96 8.40 -9.27
N LEU A 56 1.36 8.62 -8.01
CA LEU A 56 1.71 7.53 -7.10
C LEU A 56 0.51 6.63 -6.76
N MET A 57 -0.65 7.23 -6.47
CA MET A 57 -1.89 6.48 -6.18
C MET A 57 -2.37 5.68 -7.39
N HIS A 58 -2.24 6.25 -8.59
CA HIS A 58 -2.58 5.57 -9.83
C HIS A 58 -1.66 4.37 -10.08
N MET A 59 -0.34 4.52 -9.85
CA MET A 59 0.59 3.39 -9.89
C MET A 59 0.29 2.31 -8.83
N ALA A 60 -0.30 2.69 -7.70
CA ALA A 60 -0.77 1.76 -6.67
C ALA A 60 -2.12 1.09 -7.00
N GLY A 61 -2.77 1.48 -8.10
CA GLY A 61 -4.06 0.93 -8.53
C GLY A 61 -5.26 1.40 -7.70
N ILE A 62 -5.16 2.58 -7.05
CA ILE A 62 -6.29 3.21 -6.36
C ILE A 62 -6.98 4.15 -7.35
N ASP A 63 -8.29 4.00 -7.47
CA ASP A 63 -9.11 4.80 -8.39
C ASP A 63 -9.74 5.99 -7.66
N ASP A 64 -10.23 5.75 -6.44
CA ASP A 64 -10.96 6.75 -5.64
C ASP A 64 -10.31 6.93 -4.27
N CYS A 65 -9.92 8.16 -3.92
CA CYS A 65 -9.38 8.46 -2.60
C CYS A 65 -9.42 9.96 -2.30
N TYR A 66 -9.82 10.31 -1.08
CA TYR A 66 -9.55 11.63 -0.54
C TYR A 66 -8.20 11.65 0.16
N SER A 67 -7.42 12.72 -0.04
CA SER A 67 -6.17 12.92 0.68
C SER A 67 -6.17 14.24 1.44
N SER A 68 -5.54 14.22 2.62
CA SER A 68 -5.30 15.40 3.43
C SER A 68 -3.83 15.44 3.79
N SER A 69 -3.14 16.51 3.40
CA SER A 69 -1.72 16.72 3.69
C SER A 69 -1.52 17.88 4.65
N ARG A 70 -0.66 17.71 5.65
CA ARG A 70 -0.26 18.75 6.61
C ARG A 70 1.27 18.84 6.68
N GLY A 71 1.78 20.04 6.98
CA GLY A 71 3.21 20.33 7.06
C GLY A 71 3.77 21.01 5.81
N HIS A 72 5.10 21.03 5.68
CA HIS A 72 5.77 21.74 4.56
C HIS A 72 5.74 20.91 3.27
N THR A 73 4.56 20.81 2.65
CA THR A 73 4.27 19.97 1.47
C THR A 73 4.97 20.42 0.18
N ARG A 74 5.58 21.61 0.17
CA ARG A 74 6.41 22.11 -0.93
C ARG A 74 7.61 21.21 -1.21
N THR A 75 8.10 20.51 -0.18
CA THR A 75 9.15 19.49 -0.34
C THR A 75 8.54 18.21 -0.92
N MET A 76 8.62 18.06 -2.24
CA MET A 76 8.00 16.94 -2.97
C MET A 76 8.49 15.56 -2.48
N GLY A 77 9.78 15.40 -2.23
CA GLY A 77 10.36 14.12 -1.79
C GLY A 77 9.76 13.60 -0.48
N ASN A 78 9.55 14.47 0.50
CA ASN A 78 8.94 14.11 1.79
C ASN A 78 7.46 13.80 1.62
N THR A 79 6.75 14.59 0.81
CA THR A 79 5.32 14.36 0.53
C THR A 79 5.08 13.00 -0.13
N ILE A 80 5.89 12.64 -1.13
CA ILE A 80 5.78 11.35 -1.83
C ILE A 80 6.17 10.18 -0.92
N LYS A 81 7.22 10.32 -0.10
CA LYS A 81 7.58 9.29 0.90
C LYS A 81 6.48 9.11 1.95
N ALA A 82 5.90 10.20 2.46
CA ALA A 82 4.80 10.14 3.42
C ALA A 82 3.58 9.42 2.81
N LEU A 83 3.26 9.69 1.55
CA LEU A 83 2.20 9.01 0.83
C LEU A 83 2.50 7.51 0.61
N PHE A 84 3.73 7.17 0.22
CA PHE A 84 4.18 5.78 0.08
C PHE A 84 4.07 5.02 1.41
N TYR A 85 4.45 5.63 2.53
CA TYR A 85 4.31 5.03 3.85
C TYR A 85 2.84 4.86 4.27
N ALA A 86 1.97 5.81 3.92
CA ALA A 86 0.52 5.68 4.15
C ALA A 86 -0.04 4.46 3.40
N LEU A 87 0.35 4.26 2.14
CA LEU A 87 -0.07 3.12 1.33
C LEU A 87 0.49 1.79 1.86
N ARG A 88 1.75 1.75 2.27
CA ARG A 88 2.36 0.57 2.90
C ARG A 88 1.66 0.18 4.20
N ALA A 89 1.18 1.16 4.98
CA ALA A 89 0.49 0.92 6.24
C ALA A 89 -0.87 0.23 6.07
N THR A 90 -1.43 0.16 4.85
CA THR A 90 -2.74 -0.47 4.59
C THR A 90 -2.79 -1.95 5.00
N TYR A 91 -1.71 -2.71 4.73
CA TYR A 91 -1.62 -4.12 5.16
C TYR A 91 -1.29 -4.28 6.64
N GLY A 92 -0.68 -3.27 7.27
CA GLY A 92 -0.39 -3.31 8.70
C GLY A 92 -1.62 -3.10 9.59
N TYR A 93 -2.76 -2.69 9.01
CA TYR A 93 -3.98 -2.48 9.76
C TYR A 93 -4.79 -3.78 9.90
N LEU A 94 -4.99 -4.22 11.14
CA LEU A 94 -5.78 -5.41 11.45
C LEU A 94 -7.27 -5.08 11.43
N SER A 95 -7.93 -5.50 10.36
CA SER A 95 -9.39 -5.44 10.16
C SER A 95 -10.07 -6.77 10.54
N PRO A 96 -11.37 -6.78 10.87
CA PRO A 96 -12.09 -8.00 11.26
C PRO A 96 -12.00 -9.18 10.28
N GLU A 97 -11.95 -8.90 8.98
CA GLU A 97 -11.74 -9.87 7.91
C GLU A 97 -10.41 -10.65 7.99
N LEU A 98 -9.46 -10.22 8.81
CA LEU A 98 -8.14 -10.85 9.02
C LEU A 98 -8.00 -11.51 10.40
N TRP A 99 -9.08 -11.64 11.18
CA TRP A 99 -9.03 -12.25 12.52
C TRP A 99 -8.94 -13.78 12.51
N SER A 100 -9.31 -14.44 11.41
CA SER A 100 -9.21 -15.88 11.31
C SER A 100 -7.77 -16.35 11.45
N GLU A 101 -7.53 -17.31 12.32
CA GLU A 101 -6.22 -17.93 12.50
C GLU A 101 -5.83 -18.69 11.22
N ASN A 102 -4.66 -18.38 10.69
CA ASN A 102 -4.08 -19.09 9.55
C ASN A 102 -2.91 -19.95 10.05
N ALA A 103 -2.88 -21.21 9.63
CA ALA A 103 -1.74 -22.07 9.92
C ALA A 103 -0.47 -21.52 9.28
N LEU A 104 0.65 -21.59 10.00
CA LEU A 104 1.95 -21.19 9.47
C LEU A 104 2.41 -22.23 8.45
N LEU A 105 2.46 -21.85 7.18
CA LEU A 105 3.04 -22.67 6.11
C LEU A 105 4.56 -22.67 6.22
N THR A 106 5.18 -23.71 5.68
CA THR A 106 6.64 -23.77 5.52
C THR A 106 7.14 -22.61 4.66
N HIS A 107 8.28 -22.04 5.04
CA HIS A 107 8.87 -20.95 4.28
C HIS A 107 9.42 -21.51 2.95
N PRO A 108 9.26 -20.83 1.79
CA PRO A 108 9.74 -21.33 0.49
C PRO A 108 11.23 -21.70 0.46
N TYR A 109 12.09 -20.96 1.17
CA TYR A 109 13.51 -21.33 1.34
C TYR A 109 13.71 -22.71 2.00
N GLN A 110 12.85 -23.06 2.96
CA GLN A 110 12.92 -24.35 3.63
C GLN A 110 12.48 -25.48 2.69
N GLU A 111 11.39 -25.29 1.94
CA GLU A 111 10.89 -26.28 0.97
C GLU A 111 11.89 -26.58 -0.15
N HIS A 112 12.64 -25.58 -0.60
CA HIS A 112 13.60 -25.71 -1.70
C HIS A 112 15.05 -25.88 -1.23
N THR A 113 15.30 -26.21 0.03
CA THR A 113 16.66 -26.34 0.59
C THR A 113 17.50 -27.36 -0.20
N ASP A 114 16.94 -28.52 -0.52
CA ASP A 114 17.65 -29.58 -1.24
C ASP A 114 18.02 -29.17 -2.68
N PHE A 115 17.17 -28.36 -3.33
CA PHE A 115 17.46 -27.83 -4.65
C PHE A 115 18.59 -26.79 -4.60
N LEU A 116 18.51 -25.86 -3.64
CA LEU A 116 19.50 -24.78 -3.47
C LEU A 116 20.87 -25.29 -3.01
N ALA A 117 20.93 -26.43 -2.32
CA ALA A 117 22.17 -27.05 -1.88
C ALA A 117 22.99 -27.68 -3.02
N LYS A 118 22.35 -28.03 -4.15
CA LYS A 118 23.05 -28.59 -5.32
C LYS A 118 23.97 -27.53 -5.92
N LYS A 119 25.27 -27.82 -6.04
CA LYS A 119 26.22 -26.94 -6.75
C LYS A 119 25.75 -26.75 -8.18
N GLN A 120 25.66 -25.49 -8.62
CA GLN A 120 25.54 -25.18 -10.03
C GLN A 120 26.83 -25.66 -10.73
N LEU A 121 26.73 -26.70 -11.55
CA LEU A 121 27.80 -27.10 -12.45
C LEU A 121 28.01 -25.93 -13.43
N GLN A 122 29.08 -25.18 -13.25
CA GLN A 122 29.52 -24.17 -14.22
C GLN A 122 29.81 -24.91 -15.53
N THR A 123 29.02 -24.61 -16.56
CA THR A 123 29.29 -25.00 -17.95
C THR A 123 29.92 -23.81 -18.65
#